data_AF-A0AAX4FHP3-F1
#
_entry.id   AF-A0AAX4FHP3-F1
#
_cell.length_a   1.000
_cell.length_b   1.000
_cell.length_c   1.000
_cell.angle_alpha   90.00
_cell.angle_beta   90.00
_cell.angle_gamma   90.00
#
_symmetry.space_group_name_H-M   'P 1'
#
loop_
_entity.id
_entity.type
_entity.pdbx_description
1 polymer ?
#
loop_
_entity_poly.entity_id
_entity_poly.type
_entity_poly.pdbx_seq_one_letter_code
_entity_poly.pdbx_strand_id
1 'polypeptide(L)'
;MHQVGPGCALMKRRAALDPGSTCLPARSKESRPHAIGHLPSLPFVRSRRCRCHACRMRHDQAPDFKKQFSQNVAALLAGKESAVVEAGKLTDFAWSRLCFEREDSLLLTFDQGGETSVLPLPYEEFFVEEAHVANSLENSCITPADRILVKRKYSGDHGRIEFQKATQEG
;
A
#
# COMPACT_ATOMS: atom_id res chain seq x y z
N MET A 1 -42.44 -18.47 8.49
CA MET A 1 -41.96 -17.95 9.78
C MET A 1 -40.63 -17.22 9.54
N HIS A 2 -40.48 -16.05 10.16
CA HIS A 2 -39.43 -15.04 10.00
C HIS A 2 -38.02 -15.46 10.45
N GLN A 3 -36.99 -14.82 9.85
CA GLN A 3 -35.90 -14.01 10.47
C GLN A 3 -34.81 -13.74 9.40
N VAL A 4 -34.55 -12.53 8.88
CA VAL A 4 -33.99 -11.25 9.41
C VAL A 4 -32.50 -11.32 9.78
N GLY A 5 -31.65 -10.57 9.06
CA GLY A 5 -30.23 -10.27 9.32
C GLY A 5 -29.69 -9.21 8.34
N PRO A 6 -28.67 -8.40 8.70
CA PRO A 6 -28.82 -6.95 8.85
C PRO A 6 -28.46 -6.10 7.62
N GLY A 7 -29.15 -4.96 7.51
CA GLY A 7 -28.92 -3.95 6.50
C GLY A 7 -27.67 -3.10 6.75
N CYS A 8 -26.95 -2.79 5.68
CA CYS A 8 -26.01 -1.67 5.68
C CYS A 8 -26.79 -0.37 5.52
N ALA A 9 -26.73 0.42 6.58
CA ALA A 9 -27.38 1.69 6.72
C ALA A 9 -26.85 2.74 5.72
N LEU A 10 -27.82 3.52 5.26
CA LEU A 10 -27.72 4.77 4.53
C LEU A 10 -26.80 5.78 5.26
N MET A 11 -25.67 6.15 4.64
CA MET A 11 -25.03 7.44 4.90
C MET A 11 -25.04 8.30 3.63
N LYS A 12 -25.98 9.26 3.62
CA LYS A 12 -25.91 10.47 2.81
C LYS A 12 -24.82 11.37 3.40
N ARG A 13 -23.85 11.80 2.57
CA ARG A 13 -23.48 13.23 2.38
C ARG A 13 -22.30 13.37 1.40
N ARG A 14 -22.63 13.99 0.25
CA ARG A 14 -21.84 14.89 -0.61
C ARG A 14 -20.32 14.73 -0.59
N ALA A 15 -19.79 14.04 -1.60
CA ALA A 15 -18.52 14.41 -2.21
C ALA A 15 -18.82 15.23 -3.47
N ALA A 16 -18.21 16.40 -3.56
CA ALA A 16 -18.29 17.29 -4.71
C ALA A 16 -17.72 16.58 -5.94
N LEU A 17 -18.44 16.68 -7.07
CA LEU A 17 -17.95 16.28 -8.38
C LEU A 17 -16.91 17.32 -8.83
N ASP A 18 -15.67 16.88 -9.00
CA ASP A 18 -14.66 17.64 -9.73
C ASP A 18 -15.10 17.84 -11.20
N PRO A 19 -15.06 19.06 -11.75
CA PRO A 19 -15.48 19.35 -13.11
C PRO A 19 -14.35 19.00 -14.08
N GLY A 20 -14.34 17.78 -14.61
CA GLY A 20 -13.31 17.41 -15.59
C GLY A 20 -13.48 16.12 -16.38
N SER A 21 -14.47 15.26 -16.09
CA SER A 21 -14.65 14.02 -16.86
C SER A 21 -15.65 14.18 -17.99
N THR A 22 -15.16 14.64 -19.14
CA THR A 22 -15.91 14.56 -20.41
C THR A 22 -15.85 13.13 -20.93
N CYS A 23 -16.94 12.38 -20.79
CA CYS A 23 -17.11 11.09 -21.47
C CYS A 23 -17.42 11.34 -22.95
N LEU A 24 -16.45 11.12 -23.84
CA LEU A 24 -16.68 11.08 -25.28
C LEU A 24 -17.46 9.80 -25.66
N PRO A 25 -18.56 9.88 -26.43
CA PRO A 25 -19.19 8.69 -26.97
C PRO A 25 -18.31 8.10 -28.08
N ALA A 26 -18.03 6.79 -27.97
CA ALA A 26 -17.41 6.03 -29.04
C ALA A 26 -18.33 6.02 -30.26
N ARG A 27 -17.78 6.47 -31.38
CA ARG A 27 -18.41 6.57 -32.69
C ARG A 27 -18.61 5.15 -33.25
N SER A 28 -19.77 4.54 -33.01
CA SER A 28 -20.14 3.30 -33.71
C SER A 28 -20.46 3.60 -35.16
N LYS A 29 -19.70 2.98 -36.06
CA LYS A 29 -19.96 3.02 -37.51
C LYS A 29 -21.30 2.38 -37.84
N GLU A 30 -21.91 3.03 -38.81
CA GLU A 30 -23.17 2.79 -39.49
C GLU A 30 -23.36 1.38 -40.06
N SER A 31 -24.57 0.83 -39.93
CA SER A 31 -25.18 -0.07 -40.90
C SER A 31 -26.71 0.02 -40.79
N ARG A 32 -27.33 0.35 -41.93
CA ARG A 32 -28.74 0.67 -42.17
C ARG A 32 -29.61 -0.61 -42.40
N PRO A 33 -30.95 -0.48 -42.53
CA PRO A 33 -31.92 -1.32 -41.84
C PRO A 33 -32.63 -2.34 -42.75
N HIS A 34 -33.33 -3.31 -42.14
CA HIS A 34 -34.54 -3.91 -42.70
C HIS A 34 -35.48 -4.33 -41.55
N ALA A 35 -36.77 -4.43 -41.88
CA ALA A 35 -37.90 -4.05 -41.05
C ALA A 35 -38.69 -5.21 -40.43
N ILE A 36 -39.73 -4.80 -39.66
CA ILE A 36 -40.97 -5.51 -39.30
C ILE A 36 -40.95 -6.38 -38.02
N GLY A 37 -41.81 -6.04 -37.06
CA GLY A 37 -42.48 -7.03 -36.22
C GLY A 37 -42.40 -6.82 -34.69
N HIS A 38 -43.46 -6.25 -34.12
CA HIS A 38 -44.21 -6.73 -32.94
C HIS A 38 -43.51 -7.09 -31.60
N LEU A 39 -44.06 -6.47 -30.54
CA LEU A 39 -44.03 -6.72 -29.07
C LEU A 39 -42.87 -6.20 -28.20
N PRO A 40 -43.18 -5.53 -27.06
CA PRO A 40 -42.17 -5.00 -26.14
C PRO A 40 -41.77 -6.07 -25.11
N SER A 41 -40.74 -6.85 -25.42
CA SER A 41 -39.95 -7.55 -24.41
C SER A 41 -38.95 -6.56 -23.80
N LEU A 42 -39.16 -6.25 -22.51
CA LEU A 42 -38.24 -5.47 -21.68
C LEU A 42 -36.80 -6.01 -21.82
N PRO A 43 -35.81 -5.22 -22.25
CA PRO A 43 -34.43 -5.64 -22.15
C PRO A 43 -34.03 -5.56 -20.68
N PHE A 44 -33.86 -6.75 -20.09
CA PHE A 44 -33.04 -7.01 -18.92
C PHE A 44 -31.73 -6.21 -19.07
N VAL A 45 -31.61 -5.10 -18.37
CA VAL A 45 -30.41 -4.26 -18.37
C VAL A 45 -29.32 -5.10 -17.74
N ARG A 46 -28.57 -5.79 -18.59
CA ARG A 46 -27.35 -6.51 -18.24
C ARG A 46 -26.45 -5.54 -17.49
N SER A 47 -26.39 -5.79 -16.18
CA SER A 47 -25.30 -5.53 -15.27
C SER A 47 -24.16 -4.75 -15.92
N ARG A 48 -24.17 -3.43 -15.70
CA ARG A 48 -23.00 -2.60 -15.88
C ARG A 48 -21.92 -3.18 -14.98
N ARG A 49 -21.09 -4.06 -15.52
CA ARG A 49 -19.76 -4.32 -14.95
C ARG A 49 -19.03 -2.99 -15.05
N CYS A 50 -19.15 -2.17 -14.01
CA CYS A 50 -18.18 -1.13 -13.74
C CYS A 50 -16.83 -1.82 -13.69
N ARG A 51 -16.03 -1.70 -14.77
CA ARG A 51 -14.59 -1.93 -14.68
C ARG A 51 -14.06 -0.76 -13.88
N CYS A 52 -13.94 -0.92 -12.57
CA CYS A 52 -13.09 -0.05 -11.79
C CYS A 52 -11.68 -0.17 -12.37
N HIS A 53 -11.21 0.86 -13.07
CA HIS A 53 -9.86 0.94 -13.62
C HIS A 53 -8.85 1.37 -12.54
N ALA A 54 -9.06 0.92 -11.29
CA ALA A 54 -8.22 1.20 -10.14
C ALA A 54 -8.46 0.16 -9.03
N CYS A 55 -8.28 -1.12 -9.36
CA CYS A 55 -7.90 -2.12 -8.35
C CYS A 55 -6.67 -2.83 -8.89
N ARG A 56 -5.53 -2.13 -8.93
CA ARG A 56 -4.24 -2.77 -9.16
C ARG A 56 -3.61 -3.09 -7.81
N MET A 57 -4.25 -3.97 -7.05
CA MET A 57 -3.54 -4.74 -6.04
C MET A 57 -2.79 -5.83 -6.80
N ARG A 58 -1.52 -5.60 -7.16
CA ARG A 58 -0.62 -6.71 -7.51
C ARG A 58 -0.28 -7.44 -6.20
N HIS A 59 -1.18 -8.33 -5.79
CA HIS A 59 -1.07 -9.11 -4.55
C HIS A 59 -0.16 -10.35 -4.71
N ASP A 60 0.35 -10.63 -5.91
CA ASP A 60 1.15 -11.84 -6.22
C ASP A 60 2.67 -11.66 -6.09
N GLN A 61 3.17 -10.48 -5.69
CA GLN A 61 4.61 -10.21 -5.56
C GLN A 61 5.06 -9.91 -4.11
N ALA A 62 4.11 -9.80 -3.19
CA ALA A 62 4.34 -9.43 -1.80
C ALA A 62 5.18 -10.43 -0.96
N PRO A 63 4.98 -11.77 -1.05
CA PRO A 63 5.70 -12.68 -0.16
C PRO A 63 7.20 -12.77 -0.49
N ASP A 64 7.57 -12.68 -1.77
CA ASP A 64 8.97 -12.66 -2.18
C ASP A 64 9.65 -11.36 -1.76
N PHE A 65 8.94 -10.23 -1.89
CA PHE A 65 9.50 -8.93 -1.52
C PHE A 65 9.76 -8.81 -0.02
N LYS A 66 8.82 -9.25 0.82
CA LYS A 66 9.02 -9.32 2.28
C LYS A 66 10.24 -10.17 2.62
N LYS A 67 10.36 -11.37 2.05
CA LYS A 67 11.47 -12.28 2.34
C LYS A 67 12.82 -11.66 1.97
N GLN A 68 12.90 -11.04 0.79
CA GLN A 68 14.12 -10.35 0.35
C GLN A 68 14.47 -9.17 1.28
N PHE A 69 13.47 -8.37 1.67
CA PHE A 69 13.65 -7.27 2.62
C PHE A 69 14.19 -7.78 3.97
N SER A 70 13.57 -8.81 4.54
CA SER A 70 14.02 -9.42 5.80
C SER A 70 15.46 -9.94 5.72
N GLN A 71 15.83 -10.57 4.60
CA GLN A 71 17.19 -11.07 4.36
C GLN A 71 18.21 -9.93 4.26
N ASN A 72 17.88 -8.84 3.55
CA ASN A 72 18.73 -7.66 3.45
C ASN A 72 18.95 -7.02 4.82
N VAL A 73 17.88 -6.84 5.60
CA VAL A 73 17.95 -6.29 6.96
C VAL A 73 18.81 -7.18 7.87
N ALA A 74 18.67 -8.50 7.79
CA ALA A 74 19.51 -9.44 8.54
C ALA A 74 20.99 -9.35 8.13
N ALA A 75 21.28 -9.20 6.83
CA ALA A 75 22.63 -9.02 6.32
C ALA A 75 23.25 -7.69 6.81
N LEU A 76 22.47 -6.61 6.88
CA LEU A 76 22.91 -5.31 7.40
C LEU A 76 23.27 -5.36 8.88
N LEU A 77 22.53 -6.13 9.67
CA LEU A 77 22.86 -6.36 11.08
C LEU A 77 24.11 -7.23 11.24
N ALA A 78 24.44 -8.10 10.28
CA ALA A 78 25.62 -8.96 10.29
C ALA A 78 25.81 -9.72 11.62
N GLY A 79 24.71 -10.15 12.25
CA GLY A 79 24.71 -10.83 13.55
C GLY A 79 24.88 -9.92 14.78
N LYS A 80 24.96 -8.60 14.59
CA LYS A 80 24.97 -7.61 15.68
C LYS A 80 23.55 -7.31 16.17
N GLU A 81 23.45 -6.78 17.39
CA GLU A 81 22.18 -6.32 17.96
C GLU A 81 21.71 -5.00 17.37
N SER A 82 22.62 -4.19 16.82
CA SER A 82 22.27 -2.94 16.15
C SER A 82 23.28 -2.53 15.08
N ALA A 83 22.82 -1.78 14.10
CA ALA A 83 23.65 -1.17 13.07
C ALA A 83 23.05 0.16 12.60
N VAL A 84 23.91 1.17 12.42
CA VAL A 84 23.54 2.40 11.71
C VAL A 84 23.84 2.22 10.23
N VAL A 85 22.82 2.35 9.40
CA VAL A 85 22.90 2.11 7.95
C VAL A 85 22.24 3.23 7.17
N GLU A 86 22.66 3.44 5.93
CA GLU A 86 21.92 4.27 4.98
C GLU A 86 20.60 3.57 4.63
N ALA A 87 19.50 4.31 4.65
CA ALA A 87 18.17 3.78 4.36
C ALA A 87 18.11 3.13 2.97
N GLY A 88 18.82 3.69 1.99
CA GLY A 88 18.91 3.14 0.64
C GLY A 88 19.50 1.72 0.56
N LYS A 89 20.16 1.23 1.62
CA LYS A 89 20.68 -0.14 1.69
C LYS A 89 19.65 -1.18 2.16
N LEU A 90 18.48 -0.75 2.63
CA LEU A 90 17.40 -1.66 3.03
C LEU A 90 16.87 -2.47 1.84
N THR A 91 16.97 -1.90 0.63
CA THR A 91 16.48 -2.49 -0.60
C THR A 91 17.56 -2.50 -1.67
N ASP A 92 17.35 -3.32 -2.70
CA ASP A 92 18.20 -3.46 -3.88
C ASP A 92 17.71 -2.64 -5.09
N PHE A 93 16.48 -2.12 -5.04
CA PHE A 93 15.92 -1.22 -6.05
C PHE A 93 16.01 0.25 -5.61
N ALA A 94 15.91 1.15 -6.60
CA ALA A 94 15.96 2.59 -6.39
C ALA A 94 14.59 3.17 -6.00
N TRP A 95 14.60 4.07 -5.02
CA TRP A 95 13.45 4.86 -4.57
C TRP A 95 13.92 6.24 -4.14
N SER A 96 13.03 7.23 -4.16
CA SER A 96 13.31 8.62 -3.77
C SER A 96 12.85 8.93 -2.34
N ARG A 97 11.77 8.29 -1.89
CA ARG A 97 11.19 8.51 -0.57
C ARG A 97 10.65 7.20 0.02
N LEU A 98 10.90 6.98 1.31
CA LEU A 98 10.37 5.87 2.09
C LEU A 98 9.62 6.41 3.30
N CYS A 99 8.33 6.09 3.43
CA CYS A 99 7.51 6.50 4.56
C CYS A 99 7.17 5.30 5.46
N PHE A 100 7.14 5.54 6.77
CA PHE A 100 6.79 4.54 7.77
C PHE A 100 5.44 4.92 8.39
N GLU A 101 4.44 4.07 8.19
CA GLU A 101 3.09 4.29 8.70
C GLU A 101 2.72 3.16 9.65
N ARG A 102 2.20 3.51 10.82
CA ARG A 102 1.71 2.53 11.80
C ARG A 102 0.21 2.44 11.69
N GLU A 103 -0.26 1.40 11.02
CA GLU A 103 -1.67 1.02 10.98
C GLU A 103 -1.83 -0.35 11.66
N ASP A 104 -2.65 -1.25 11.09
CA ASP A 104 -2.81 -2.64 11.53
C ASP A 104 -1.51 -3.46 11.39
N SER A 105 -0.60 -2.99 10.53
CA SER A 105 0.77 -3.49 10.35
C SER A 105 1.71 -2.31 10.11
N LEU A 106 3.02 -2.53 10.18
CA LEU A 106 3.98 -1.50 9.78
C LEU A 106 3.99 -1.41 8.25
N LEU A 107 3.50 -0.30 7.70
CA LEU A 107 3.52 -0.07 6.26
C LEU A 107 4.76 0.72 5.87
N LEU A 108 5.52 0.15 4.92
CA LEU A 108 6.63 0.84 4.27
C LEU A 108 6.20 1.25 2.86
N THR A 109 6.05 2.55 2.64
CA THR A 109 5.64 3.11 1.36
C THR A 109 6.84 3.69 0.64
N PHE A 110 7.23 3.07 -0.47
CA PHE A 110 8.35 3.48 -1.33
C PHE A 110 7.81 4.26 -2.53
N ASP A 111 8.26 5.51 -2.69
CA ASP A 111 8.06 6.32 -3.88
C ASP A 111 9.27 6.16 -4.82
N GLN A 112 9.02 5.78 -6.07
CA GLN A 112 10.03 5.52 -7.09
C GLN A 112 10.02 6.57 -8.22
N GLY A 113 9.40 7.74 -7.99
CA GLY A 113 9.40 8.83 -8.98
C GLY A 113 8.42 8.59 -10.14
N GLY A 114 7.33 7.87 -9.89
CA GLY A 114 6.29 7.55 -10.88
C GLY A 114 5.50 6.28 -10.56
N GLU A 115 6.05 5.43 -9.70
CA GLU A 115 5.40 4.26 -9.13
C GLU A 115 5.53 4.29 -7.59
N THR A 116 4.51 3.75 -6.91
CA THR A 116 4.53 3.60 -5.45
C THR A 116 4.37 2.13 -5.11
N SER A 117 5.25 1.63 -4.26
CA SER A 117 5.20 0.27 -3.73
C SER A 117 4.93 0.32 -2.23
N VAL A 118 3.99 -0.49 -1.74
CA VAL A 118 3.67 -0.60 -0.32
C VAL A 118 4.04 -1.99 0.17
N LEU A 119 4.86 -2.06 1.21
CA LEU A 119 5.25 -3.30 1.88
C LEU A 119 4.65 -3.34 3.29
N PRO A 120 3.63 -4.17 3.52
CA PRO A 120 3.15 -4.43 4.87
C PRO A 120 4.10 -5.39 5.61
N LEU A 121 4.52 -5.00 6.81
CA LEU A 121 5.38 -5.78 7.68
C LEU A 121 4.66 -6.11 9.01
N PRO A 122 4.69 -7.38 9.44
CA PRO A 122 4.05 -7.79 10.69
C PRO A 122 4.80 -7.24 11.92
N TYR A 123 4.05 -6.75 12.91
CA TYR A 123 4.62 -6.17 14.15
C TYR A 123 5.36 -7.18 15.02
N GLU A 124 5.10 -8.47 14.79
CA GLU A 124 5.80 -9.59 15.40
C GLU A 124 7.26 -9.69 14.93
N GLU A 125 7.58 -9.14 13.77
CA GLU A 125 8.92 -9.16 13.18
C GLU A 125 9.55 -7.76 13.09
N PHE A 126 8.75 -6.74 12.75
CA PHE A 126 9.22 -5.38 12.44
C PHE A 126 8.35 -4.31 13.10
N PHE A 127 8.95 -3.28 13.67
CA PHE A 127 8.19 -2.17 14.23
C PHE A 127 8.99 -0.87 14.23
N VAL A 128 8.29 0.23 14.46
CA VAL A 128 8.85 1.53 14.82
C VAL A 128 8.15 1.99 16.09
N GLU A 129 8.83 2.76 16.94
CA GLU A 129 8.20 3.29 18.16
C GLU A 129 7.14 4.34 17.85
N GLU A 130 6.35 4.74 18.85
CA GLU A 130 5.26 5.71 18.64
C GLU A 130 5.82 7.09 18.25
N ALA A 131 5.05 7.90 17.53
CA ALA A 131 5.51 9.20 17.00
C ALA A 131 6.00 10.16 18.09
N HIS A 132 5.54 10.00 19.33
CA HIS A 132 5.99 10.80 20.48
C HIS A 132 7.31 10.32 21.09
N VAL A 133 7.78 9.11 20.73
CA VAL A 133 9.05 8.55 21.17
C VAL A 133 10.19 9.17 20.36
N ALA A 134 11.26 9.56 21.06
CA ALA A 134 12.44 10.14 20.43
C ALA A 134 12.98 9.23 19.33
N ASN A 135 13.38 9.83 18.21
CA ASN A 135 13.91 9.15 17.02
C ASN A 135 12.94 8.18 16.33
N SER A 136 11.65 8.18 16.67
CA SER A 136 10.67 7.40 15.92
C SER A 136 10.62 7.84 14.46
N LEU A 137 10.41 6.85 13.60
CA LEU A 137 10.14 7.01 12.17
C LEU A 137 8.64 7.03 11.86
N GLU A 138 7.75 6.79 12.83
CA GLU A 138 6.31 6.83 12.59
C GLU A 138 5.87 8.16 11.95
N ASN A 139 5.04 8.07 10.92
CA ASN A 139 4.51 9.19 10.13
C ASN A 139 5.61 10.10 9.56
N SER A 140 6.84 9.58 9.46
CA SER A 140 7.98 10.27 8.88
C SER A 140 8.36 9.61 7.56
N CYS A 141 8.90 10.41 6.65
CA CYS A 141 9.49 9.92 5.42
C CYS A 141 10.97 10.27 5.39
N ILE A 142 11.77 9.33 4.88
CA ILE A 142 13.21 9.45 4.73
C ILE A 142 13.61 9.27 3.26
N THR A 143 14.81 9.70 2.96
CA THR A 143 15.49 9.57 1.67
C THR A 143 16.50 8.43 1.72
N PRO A 144 16.98 7.93 0.58
CA PRO A 144 18.00 6.87 0.56
C PRO A 144 19.30 7.22 1.29
N ALA A 145 19.64 8.52 1.35
CA ALA A 145 20.85 9.02 1.99
C ALA A 145 20.70 9.17 3.52
N ASP A 146 19.48 9.12 4.04
CA ASP A 146 19.26 9.25 5.48
C ASP A 146 19.82 8.04 6.21
N ARG A 147 20.43 8.30 7.37
CA ARG A 147 20.95 7.25 8.24
C ARG A 147 19.88 6.85 9.24
N ILE A 148 19.66 5.55 9.36
CA ILE A 148 18.74 4.95 10.31
C ILE A 148 19.48 3.97 11.21
N LEU A 149 19.00 3.84 12.43
CA LEU A 149 19.40 2.80 13.35
C LEU A 149 18.45 1.62 13.16
N VAL A 150 19.01 0.48 12.79
CA VAL A 150 18.31 -0.80 12.79
C VAL A 150 18.75 -1.54 14.04
N LYS A 151 17.81 -1.91 14.90
CA LYS A 151 18.10 -2.54 16.20
C LYS A 151 17.24 -3.77 16.42
N ARG A 152 17.81 -4.79 17.04
CA ARG A 152 17.09 -5.95 17.58
C ARG A 152 16.66 -5.62 19.01
N LYS A 153 15.36 -5.54 19.30
CA LYS A 153 14.84 -5.12 20.62
C LYS A 153 15.05 -6.17 21.72
N TYR A 154 15.20 -7.45 21.36
CA TYR A 154 15.44 -8.54 22.31
C TYR A 154 16.56 -9.46 21.79
N SER A 155 17.53 -9.78 22.63
CA SER A 155 18.60 -10.72 22.32
C SER A 155 18.02 -12.13 22.16
N GLY A 156 18.32 -12.82 21.05
CA GLY A 156 17.83 -14.17 20.73
C GLY A 156 17.14 -14.29 19.36
N ASP A 157 16.77 -15.52 18.99
CA ASP A 157 16.24 -15.89 17.65
C ASP A 157 14.89 -15.21 17.29
N HIS A 158 14.21 -14.63 18.27
CA HIS A 158 12.90 -13.98 18.12
C HIS A 158 12.92 -12.45 18.31
N GLY A 159 14.11 -11.84 18.26
CA GLY A 159 14.24 -10.41 18.40
C GLY A 159 13.57 -9.64 17.27
N ARG A 160 12.52 -8.88 17.60
CA ARG A 160 11.88 -7.90 16.71
C ARG A 160 12.88 -6.86 16.22
N ILE A 161 12.77 -6.49 14.95
CA ILE A 161 13.56 -5.43 14.35
C ILE A 161 12.85 -4.10 14.52
N GLU A 162 13.58 -3.15 15.07
CA GLU A 162 13.18 -1.78 15.29
C GLU A 162 13.90 -0.87 14.30
N PHE A 163 13.16 0.03 13.66
CA PHE A 163 13.75 1.13 12.89
C PHE A 163 13.60 2.45 13.65
N GLN A 164 14.71 3.15 13.80
CA GLN A 164 14.76 4.50 14.37
C GLN A 164 15.58 5.42 13.46
N LYS A 165 15.38 6.73 13.59
CA LYS A 165 16.32 7.72 13.07
C LYS A 165 17.68 7.51 13.75
N ALA A 166 18.77 7.53 12.99
CA ALA A 166 20.08 7.48 13.60
C ALA A 166 20.31 8.77 14.40
N THR A 167 20.50 8.66 15.70
CA THR A 167 21.10 9.75 16.47
C THR A 167 22.51 9.95 15.95
N GLN A 168 22.89 11.20 15.69
CA GLN A 168 24.30 11.58 15.68
C GLN A 168 24.78 11.40 17.12
N GLU A 169 25.15 10.18 17.52
CA GLU A 169 26.04 10.02 18.66
C GLU A 169 27.35 10.69 18.25
N GLY A 170 27.58 11.87 18.85
CA GLY A 170 28.84 12.61 18.77
C GLY A 170 29.92 11.98 19.64
#